data_AF-A0A7Y3TGR8-F1
#
_entry.id   AF-A0A7Y3TGR8-F1
#
_cell.length_a   1.000
_cell.length_b   1.000
_cell.length_c   1.000
_cell.angle_alpha   90.00
_cell.angle_beta   90.00
_cell.angle_gamma   90.00
#
_symmetry.space_group_name_H-M   'P 1'
#
loop_
_entity.id
_entity.type
_entity.pdbx_description
1 polymer ?
#
loop_
_entity_poly.entity_id
_entity_poly.type
_entity_poly.pdbx_seq_one_letter_code
_entity_poly.pdbx_strand_id
1 'polypeptide(L)'
;MKFVHRFAYYLIGLIMGCFFVALVFSGKDTRCNYFPNARVLNNLRTKPFEYSPKAIQTLNEKWVDTADIRKTLTYGDVDFDQSNVPFKKGKLYIIEGKTIKEQEIILKVINYENKAVLDEIVKKPVEK
;
A
#
# COMPACT_ATOMS: atom_id res chain seq x y z
N MET A 1 -46.78 7.02 -21.83
CA MET A 1 -45.61 7.64 -21.17
C MET A 1 -44.45 7.65 -22.16
N LYS A 2 -43.84 8.81 -22.45
CA LYS A 2 -42.64 8.86 -23.34
C LYS A 2 -41.42 8.29 -22.60
N PHE A 3 -40.48 7.68 -23.32
CA PHE A 3 -39.26 7.08 -22.75
C PHE A 3 -38.52 8.02 -21.78
N VAL A 4 -38.44 9.30 -22.13
CA VAL A 4 -37.81 10.36 -21.32
C VAL A 4 -38.42 10.47 -19.92
N HIS A 5 -39.74 10.32 -19.79
CA HIS A 5 -40.42 10.44 -18.49
C HIS A 5 -40.06 9.25 -17.61
N ARG A 6 -40.06 8.04 -18.19
CA ARG A 6 -39.65 6.81 -17.50
C ARG A 6 -38.19 6.89 -17.04
N PHE A 7 -37.30 7.40 -17.89
CA PHE A 7 -35.90 7.59 -17.55
C PHE A 7 -35.70 8.62 -16.41
N ALA A 8 -36.44 9.73 -16.44
CA ALA A 8 -36.39 10.75 -15.39
C ALA A 8 -36.82 10.18 -14.02
N TYR A 9 -37.88 9.37 -13.97
CA TYR A 9 -38.31 8.72 -12.73
C TYR A 9 -37.23 7.78 -12.15
N TYR A 10 -36.54 7.00 -12.98
CA TYR A 10 -35.43 6.15 -12.52
C TYR A 10 -34.23 6.98 -12.05
N LEU A 11 -33.92 8.09 -12.72
CA LEU A 11 -32.79 8.94 -12.36
C LEU A 11 -32.98 9.60 -10.98
N ILE A 12 -34.21 10.01 -10.64
CA ILE A 12 -34.52 10.55 -9.30
C ILE A 12 -34.26 9.48 -8.21
N GLY A 13 -34.71 8.25 -8.44
CA GLY A 13 -34.45 7.14 -7.52
C GLY A 13 -32.96 6.83 -7.39
N LEU A 14 -32.22 6.83 -8.51
CA LEU A 14 -30.76 6.62 -8.52
C LEU A 14 -30.04 7.72 -7.74
N ILE A 15 -30.40 8.99 -7.93
CA ILE A 15 -29.78 10.12 -7.22
C ILE A 15 -30.04 10.01 -5.72
N MET A 16 -31.27 9.70 -5.29
CA MET A 16 -31.57 9.47 -3.88
C MET A 16 -30.79 8.28 -3.31
N GLY A 17 -30.67 7.18 -4.06
CA GLY A 17 -29.86 6.03 -3.68
C GLY A 17 -28.38 6.38 -3.52
N CYS A 18 -27.79 7.09 -4.49
CA CYS A 18 -26.41 7.56 -4.43
C CYS A 18 -26.18 8.49 -3.23
N PHE A 19 -27.13 9.38 -2.92
CA PHE A 19 -27.05 10.25 -1.75
C PHE A 19 -27.00 9.45 -0.44
N PHE A 20 -27.87 8.45 -0.29
CA PHE A 20 -27.87 7.60 0.90
C PHE A 20 -26.56 6.80 1.04
N VAL A 21 -26.09 6.21 -0.06
CA VAL A 21 -24.79 5.49 -0.09
C VAL A 21 -23.64 6.43 0.29
N ALA A 22 -23.62 7.65 -0.25
CA ALA A 22 -22.63 8.65 0.09
C ALA A 22 -22.67 9.02 1.58
N LEU A 23 -23.86 9.17 2.19
CA LEU A 23 -23.99 9.42 3.62
C LEU A 23 -23.43 8.26 4.47
N VAL A 24 -23.73 7.01 4.11
CA VAL A 24 -23.25 5.83 4.85
C VAL A 24 -21.72 5.69 4.79
N PHE A 25 -21.11 6.02 3.65
CA PHE A 25 -19.67 5.95 3.47
C PHE A 25 -18.94 7.24 3.88
N SER A 26 -19.65 8.36 4.06
CA SER A 26 -19.06 9.61 4.52
C SER A 26 -18.43 9.45 5.90
N GLY A 27 -17.17 9.82 6.03
CA GLY A 27 -16.40 9.70 7.27
C GLY A 27 -15.89 8.29 7.59
N LYS A 28 -16.17 7.28 6.75
CA LYS A 28 -15.57 5.95 6.87
C LYS A 28 -14.35 5.86 5.95
N ASP A 29 -13.20 5.47 6.50
CA ASP A 29 -11.97 5.17 5.75
C ASP A 29 -12.11 3.86 4.94
N THR A 30 -13.12 3.80 4.07
CA THR A 30 -13.45 2.62 3.25
C THR A 30 -12.43 2.44 2.14
N ARG A 31 -11.41 1.62 2.40
CA ARG A 31 -10.40 1.26 1.40
C ARG A 31 -10.79 -0.01 0.67
N CYS A 32 -11.15 0.14 -0.61
CA CYS A 32 -11.43 -0.95 -1.52
C CYS A 32 -10.13 -1.56 -2.10
N ASN A 33 -9.34 -2.23 -1.25
CA ASN A 33 -8.07 -2.85 -1.65
C ASN A 33 -8.29 -4.23 -2.29
N TYR A 34 -8.84 -4.24 -3.51
CA TYR A 34 -9.14 -5.49 -4.23
C TYR A 34 -7.91 -6.14 -4.87
N PHE A 35 -6.98 -5.33 -5.39
CA PHE A 35 -5.80 -5.83 -6.09
C PHE A 35 -4.75 -6.40 -5.13
N PRO A 36 -4.00 -7.45 -5.55
CA PRO A 36 -2.98 -8.09 -4.71
C PRO A 36 -1.95 -7.11 -4.12
N ASN A 37 -1.40 -6.20 -4.94
CA ASN A 37 -0.43 -5.20 -4.48
C ASN A 37 -1.01 -4.33 -3.35
N ALA A 38 -2.16 -3.69 -3.60
CA ALA A 38 -2.84 -2.85 -2.61
C ALA A 38 -3.19 -3.60 -1.32
N ARG A 39 -3.54 -4.89 -1.40
CA ARG A 39 -3.83 -5.74 -0.24
C ARG A 39 -2.59 -5.96 0.62
N VAL A 40 -1.46 -6.29 0.02
CA VAL A 40 -0.18 -6.50 0.74
C VAL A 40 0.28 -5.21 1.40
N LEU A 41 0.36 -4.12 0.64
CA LEU A 41 0.77 -2.81 1.16
C LEU A 41 -0.12 -2.33 2.31
N ASN A 42 -1.44 -2.51 2.17
CA ASN A 42 -2.36 -2.18 3.25
C ASN A 42 -2.13 -3.07 4.48
N ASN A 43 -1.96 -4.38 4.29
CA ASN A 43 -1.70 -5.31 5.40
C ASN A 43 -0.44 -4.92 6.20
N LEU A 44 0.64 -4.56 5.51
CA LEU A 44 1.89 -4.12 6.13
C LEU A 44 1.72 -2.80 6.88
N ARG A 45 0.97 -1.84 6.31
CA ARG A 45 0.76 -0.51 6.92
C ARG A 45 -0.21 -0.52 8.11
N THR A 46 -1.14 -1.46 8.17
CA THR A 46 -2.11 -1.57 9.27
C THR A 46 -1.54 -2.24 10.52
N LYS A 47 -0.39 -2.91 10.41
CA LYS A 47 0.26 -3.61 11.52
C LYS A 47 1.29 -2.69 12.22
N PRO A 48 1.62 -2.96 13.50
CA PRO A 48 2.80 -2.39 14.14
C PRO A 48 4.05 -2.60 13.26
N PHE A 49 4.75 -1.52 12.96
CA PHE A 49 5.90 -1.51 12.06
C PHE A 49 7.20 -1.34 12.85
N GLU A 50 8.07 -2.33 12.82
CA GLU A 50 9.36 -2.37 13.51
C GLU A 50 10.53 -2.29 12.52
N TYR A 51 11.67 -1.81 12.98
CA TYR A 51 12.88 -1.68 12.18
C TYR A 51 13.96 -2.66 12.68
N SER A 52 14.57 -3.41 11.77
CA SER A 52 15.73 -4.23 12.12
C SER A 52 16.96 -3.34 12.41
N PRO A 53 17.98 -3.87 13.13
CA PRO A 53 19.24 -3.15 13.31
C PRO A 53 19.92 -2.75 11.99
N LYS A 54 19.79 -3.58 10.95
CA LYS A 54 20.32 -3.28 9.60
C LYS A 54 19.59 -2.11 8.96
N ALA A 55 18.27 -2.10 9.02
CA ALA A 55 17.47 -1.00 8.49
C ALA A 55 17.75 0.32 9.22
N ILE A 56 17.96 0.28 10.54
CA ILE A 56 18.37 1.44 11.34
C ILE A 56 19.75 1.95 10.89
N GLN A 57 20.70 1.06 10.63
CA GLN A 57 22.02 1.43 10.12
C GLN A 57 21.91 2.17 8.77
N THR A 58 21.10 1.66 7.84
CA THR A 58 20.90 2.32 6.54
C THR A 58 20.18 3.67 6.67
N LEU A 59 19.21 3.79 7.57
CA LEU A 59 18.56 5.08 7.88
C LEU A 59 19.56 6.12 8.40
N ASN A 60 20.58 5.70 9.15
CA ASN A 60 21.63 6.60 9.63
C ASN A 60 22.54 7.14 8.50
N GLU A 61 22.53 6.53 7.31
CA GLU A 61 23.26 7.03 6.14
C GLU A 61 22.57 8.23 5.46
N LYS A 62 21.38 8.64 5.92
CA LYS A 62 20.63 9.87 5.53
C LYS A 62 20.25 10.00 4.05
N TRP A 63 20.48 8.98 3.22
CA TRP A 63 20.02 8.98 1.83
C TRP A 63 18.58 8.48 1.69
N VAL A 64 18.05 7.83 2.72
CA VAL A 64 16.66 7.37 2.85
C VAL A 64 16.11 7.80 4.21
N ASP A 65 14.85 8.23 4.25
CA ASP A 65 14.16 8.60 5.49
C ASP A 65 12.89 7.76 5.70
N THR A 66 12.37 7.78 6.92
CA THR A 66 11.08 7.20 7.30
C THR A 66 9.92 7.71 6.45
N ALA A 67 9.97 8.95 5.96
CA ALA A 67 8.99 9.47 4.99
C ALA A 67 9.03 8.71 3.66
N ASP A 68 10.21 8.37 3.16
CA ASP A 68 10.40 7.59 1.92
C ASP A 68 9.88 6.16 2.09
N ILE A 69 10.13 5.56 3.26
CA ILE A 69 9.63 4.23 3.60
C ILE A 69 8.11 4.23 3.62
N ARG A 70 7.48 5.19 4.30
CA ARG A 70 6.01 5.32 4.34
C ARG A 70 5.41 5.56 2.96
N LYS A 71 6.07 6.36 2.13
CA LYS A 71 5.65 6.61 0.73
C LYS A 71 5.72 5.32 -0.08
N THR A 72 6.82 4.57 0.03
CA THR A 72 7.00 3.28 -0.65
C THR A 72 5.99 2.23 -0.18
N LEU A 73 5.69 2.16 1.12
CA LEU A 73 4.64 1.29 1.64
C LEU A 73 3.21 1.71 1.23
N THR A 74 3.04 2.91 0.68
CA THR A 74 1.73 3.42 0.25
C THR A 74 1.55 3.30 -1.27
N TYR A 75 2.59 3.56 -2.05
CA TYR A 75 2.53 3.69 -3.51
C TYR A 75 3.54 2.81 -4.25
N GLY A 76 4.32 2.00 -3.54
CA GLY A 76 5.28 1.09 -4.14
C GLY A 76 4.62 -0.07 -4.88
N ASP A 77 5.44 -0.87 -5.52
CA ASP A 77 5.01 -2.09 -6.18
C ASP A 77 5.63 -3.31 -5.51
N VAL A 78 4.84 -4.36 -5.33
CA VAL A 78 5.31 -5.60 -4.71
C VAL A 78 5.78 -6.52 -5.83
N ASP A 79 7.06 -6.88 -5.81
CA ASP A 79 7.60 -7.92 -6.69
C ASP A 79 7.10 -9.28 -6.18
N PHE A 80 6.01 -9.78 -6.76
CA PHE A 80 5.42 -11.07 -6.37
C PHE A 80 6.24 -12.28 -6.77
N ASP A 81 7.18 -12.15 -7.72
CA ASP A 81 8.03 -13.24 -8.17
C ASP A 81 9.08 -13.57 -7.11
N GLN A 82 9.55 -12.55 -6.38
CA GLN A 82 10.52 -12.69 -5.30
C GLN A 82 9.91 -12.57 -3.89
N SER A 83 8.59 -12.35 -3.78
CA SER A 83 7.87 -12.18 -2.50
C SER A 83 7.09 -13.42 -2.07
N ASN A 84 6.47 -13.34 -0.88
CA ASN A 84 5.67 -14.40 -0.26
C ASN A 84 6.48 -15.67 0.05
N VAL A 85 7.79 -15.54 0.20
CA VAL A 85 8.68 -16.63 0.59
C VAL A 85 8.79 -16.76 2.11
N PRO A 86 8.79 -17.98 2.68
CA PRO A 86 9.00 -18.17 4.12
C PRO A 86 10.38 -17.70 4.55
N PHE A 87 10.45 -16.79 5.52
CA PHE A 87 11.70 -16.22 6.01
C PHE A 87 11.60 -15.86 7.49
N LYS A 88 12.53 -16.35 8.33
CA LYS A 88 12.57 -16.09 9.78
C LYS A 88 11.21 -16.23 10.49
N LYS A 89 10.46 -17.31 10.20
CA LYS A 89 9.09 -17.59 10.70
C LYS A 89 7.99 -16.59 10.27
N GLY A 90 8.27 -15.74 9.30
CA GLY A 90 7.31 -14.87 8.64
C GLY A 90 7.37 -15.03 7.12
N LYS A 91 6.77 -14.08 6.39
CA LYS A 91 6.80 -14.02 4.93
C LYS A 91 7.58 -12.80 4.47
N LEU A 92 8.58 -12.98 3.60
CA LEU A 92 9.33 -11.88 3.02
C LEU A 92 8.56 -11.27 1.84
N TYR A 93 8.50 -9.95 1.81
CA TYR A 93 7.98 -9.16 0.70
C TYR A 93 9.05 -8.17 0.24
N ILE A 94 9.24 -8.12 -1.07
CA ILE A 94 10.12 -7.19 -1.76
C ILE A 94 9.23 -6.12 -2.37
N ILE A 95 9.46 -4.87 -1.97
CA ILE A 95 8.66 -3.72 -2.38
C ILE A 95 9.57 -2.73 -3.06
N GLU A 96 9.33 -2.48 -4.33
CA GLU A 96 10.01 -1.47 -5.11
C GLU A 96 9.33 -0.12 -4.94
N GLY A 97 10.12 0.93 -4.81
CA GLY A 97 9.61 2.28 -4.69
C GLY A 97 10.63 3.33 -5.06
N LYS A 98 10.23 4.57 -4.87
CA LYS A 98 11.07 5.74 -5.13
C LYS A 98 11.08 6.65 -3.92
N THR A 99 12.25 7.15 -3.56
CA THR A 99 12.37 8.20 -2.54
C THR A 99 11.77 9.51 -3.05
N ILE A 100 11.66 10.50 -2.18
CA ILE A 100 11.30 11.87 -2.53
C ILE A 100 12.30 12.46 -3.55
N LYS A 101 13.55 11.99 -3.55
CA LYS A 101 14.60 12.39 -4.50
C LYS A 101 14.61 11.55 -5.79
N GLU A 102 13.54 10.83 -6.08
CA GLU A 102 13.40 9.93 -7.25
C GLU A 102 14.41 8.78 -7.32
N GLN A 103 15.14 8.50 -6.24
CA GLN A 103 16.04 7.36 -6.18
C GLN A 103 15.22 6.07 -6.05
N GLU A 104 15.45 5.11 -6.94
CA GLU A 104 14.82 3.80 -6.87
C GLU A 104 15.38 2.98 -5.71
N ILE A 105 14.47 2.45 -4.90
CA ILE A 105 14.79 1.71 -3.68
C ILE A 105 13.97 0.43 -3.62
N ILE A 106 14.53 -0.55 -2.94
CA ILE A 106 13.93 -1.84 -2.67
C ILE A 106 13.85 -2.00 -1.15
N LEU A 107 12.64 -2.20 -0.64
CA LEU A 107 12.38 -2.51 0.76
C LEU A 107 12.15 -4.00 0.91
N LYS A 108 12.91 -4.64 1.80
CA LYS A 108 12.68 -6.03 2.22
C LYS A 108 11.93 -6.03 3.54
N VAL A 109 10.66 -6.38 3.49
CA VAL A 109 9.76 -6.36 4.67
C VAL A 109 9.33 -7.77 5.02
N ILE A 110 9.49 -8.14 6.28
CA ILE A 110 9.02 -9.41 6.82
C ILE A 110 7.64 -9.19 7.42
N ASN A 111 6.65 -9.85 6.86
CA ASN A 111 5.28 -9.87 7.33
C ASN A 111 5.07 -11.02 8.33
N TYR A 112 4.81 -10.68 9.60
CA TYR A 112 4.32 -11.60 10.62
C TYR A 112 2.82 -11.43 10.80
N GLU A 113 2.15 -12.33 11.54
CA GLU A 113 0.71 -12.21 11.77
C GLU A 113 0.35 -10.92 12.53
N ASN A 114 1.14 -10.57 13.54
CA ASN A 114 0.88 -9.45 14.45
C ASN A 114 1.71 -8.19 14.18
N LYS A 115 2.75 -8.25 13.33
CA LYS A 115 3.65 -7.12 13.05
C LYS A 115 4.31 -7.20 11.68
N ALA A 116 4.84 -6.07 11.21
CA ALA A 116 5.70 -6.00 10.04
C ALA A 116 7.09 -5.50 10.46
N VAL A 117 8.15 -6.13 9.97
CA VAL A 117 9.54 -5.76 10.30
C VAL A 117 10.28 -5.39 9.02
N LEU A 118 10.84 -4.20 8.95
CA LEU A 118 11.74 -3.81 7.87
C LEU A 118 13.12 -4.47 8.10
N ASP A 119 13.48 -5.44 7.26
CA ASP A 119 14.73 -6.19 7.38
C ASP A 119 15.90 -5.43 6.76
N GLU A 120 15.73 -4.90 5.54
CA GLU A 120 16.79 -4.23 4.79
C GLU A 120 16.24 -3.22 3.78
N ILE A 121 17.03 -2.18 3.49
CA ILE A 121 16.76 -1.16 2.48
C ILE A 121 17.93 -1.17 1.49
N VAL A 122 17.64 -1.38 0.20
CA VAL A 122 18.65 -1.49 -0.86
C VAL A 122 18.38 -0.45 -1.94
N LYS A 123 19.42 0.15 -2.51
CA LYS A 123 19.28 0.97 -3.73
C LYS A 123 19.10 0.03 -4.91
N LYS A 124 18.06 0.24 -5.71
CA LYS A 124 17.92 -0.53 -6.96
C LYS A 124 19.10 -0.13 -7.86
N PRO A 125 19.92 -1.08 -8.34
CA PRO A 125 20.95 -0.76 -9.30
C PRO A 125 20.26 -0.22 -10.56
N VAL A 126 20.71 0.93 -11.06
CA VAL A 126 20.25 1.47 -12.34
C VAL A 126 20.73 0.49 -13.40
N GLU A 127 19.81 -0.28 -13.99
CA GLU A 127 20.11 -1.00 -15.23
C GLU A 127 20.50 0.06 -16.27
N LYS A 128 21.76 -0.01 -16.71
CA LYS A 128 22.29 0.82 -17.80
C LYS A 128 21.88 0.26 -19.15
#